data_AF-A0A9D3LHP8-F1
#
_entry.id   AF-A0A9D3LHP8-F1
#
_cell.length_a   1.000
_cell.length_b   1.000
_cell.length_c   1.000
_cell.angle_alpha   90.00
_cell.angle_beta   90.00
_cell.angle_gamma   90.00
#
_symmetry.space_group_name_H-M   'P 1'
#
loop_
_entity.id
_entity.type
_entity.pdbx_description
1 polymer ?
#
loop_
_entity_poly.entity_id
_entity_poly.type
_entity_poly.pdbx_seq_one_letter_code
_entity_poly.pdbx_strand_id
1 'polypeptide(L)'
;MPDSRLPKQVLYSQLLVGRRAPRGQKKRYKDNIKANIKKCHIYLNTWEDTATNRETWRNIVCKGAALYDNDLRCAAQDKRRLRKERASTKKAPTTRTTTTHPFPHCTKICGSRIGLFAHLKTHK
;
A
#
# COMPACT_ATOMS: atom_id res chain seq x y z
N MET A 1 7.73 -33.44 -12.40
CA MET A 1 6.38 -33.02 -12.83
C MET A 1 6.44 -32.50 -14.28
N PRO A 2 5.60 -33.00 -15.20
CA PRO A 2 5.58 -32.54 -16.60
C PRO A 2 5.04 -31.10 -16.73
N ASP A 3 5.47 -30.38 -17.77
CA ASP A 3 5.13 -28.95 -18.00
C ASP A 3 3.68 -28.69 -18.40
N SER A 4 2.98 -29.70 -18.92
CA SER A 4 1.57 -29.61 -19.29
C SER A 4 0.62 -29.58 -18.09
N ARG A 5 1.10 -29.88 -16.86
CA ARG A 5 0.24 -29.93 -15.68
C ARG A 5 -0.07 -28.53 -15.14
N LEU A 6 -1.36 -28.27 -14.90
CA LEU A 6 -1.88 -27.00 -14.40
C LEU A 6 -1.10 -26.44 -13.19
N PRO A 7 -0.78 -27.20 -12.13
CA PRO A 7 -0.04 -26.65 -10.99
C PRO A 7 1.33 -26.06 -11.38
N LYS A 8 2.05 -26.73 -12.30
CA LYS A 8 3.36 -26.25 -12.77
C LYS A 8 3.18 -25.01 -13.66
N GLN A 9 2.20 -25.03 -14.56
CA GLN A 9 1.89 -23.88 -15.40
C GLN A 9 1.51 -22.64 -14.58
N VAL A 10 0.62 -22.79 -13.59
CA VAL A 10 0.21 -21.71 -12.68
C VAL A 10 1.42 -21.21 -11.89
N LEU A 11 2.25 -22.10 -11.34
CA LEU A 11 3.44 -21.73 -10.57
C LEU A 11 4.42 -20.85 -11.37
N TYR A 12 4.57 -21.13 -12.66
CA TYR A 12 5.47 -20.40 -13.57
C TYR A 12 4.76 -19.34 -14.44
N SER A 13 3.46 -19.15 -14.27
CA SER A 13 2.68 -18.12 -14.96
C SER A 13 3.12 -16.71 -14.57
N GLN A 14 2.92 -15.76 -15.47
CA GLN A 14 3.23 -14.35 -15.23
C GLN A 14 2.07 -13.65 -14.53
N LEU A 15 2.38 -12.81 -13.55
CA LEU A 15 1.40 -11.96 -12.89
C LEU A 15 1.04 -10.76 -13.78
N LEU A 16 -0.19 -10.28 -13.63
CA LEU A 16 -0.67 -9.09 -14.34
C LEU A 16 0.15 -7.83 -13.98
N VAL A 17 0.54 -7.73 -12.71
CA VAL A 17 1.26 -6.58 -12.13
C VAL A 17 2.60 -7.01 -11.56
N GLY A 18 3.61 -6.14 -11.78
CA GLY A 18 4.93 -6.25 -11.16
C GLY A 18 6.00 -6.84 -12.07
N ARG A 19 7.24 -6.38 -11.89
CA ARG A 19 8.44 -6.84 -12.62
C ARG A 19 9.53 -7.25 -11.65
N ARG A 20 10.44 -8.12 -12.09
CA ARG A 20 11.56 -8.62 -11.27
C ARG A 20 12.64 -7.56 -11.07
N ALA A 21 12.90 -6.78 -12.10
CA ALA A 21 13.80 -5.64 -12.10
C ALA A 21 13.11 -4.45 -12.81
N PRO A 22 13.56 -3.20 -12.58
CA PRO A 22 13.16 -2.08 -13.43
C PRO A 22 13.39 -2.44 -14.90
N ARG A 23 12.35 -2.33 -15.75
CA ARG A 23 12.33 -2.77 -17.16
C ARG A 23 12.56 -4.27 -17.44
N GLY A 24 12.64 -5.12 -16.42
CA GLY A 24 12.83 -6.57 -16.58
C GLY A 24 11.54 -7.36 -16.89
N GLN A 25 11.68 -8.69 -16.88
CA GLN A 25 10.57 -9.64 -17.05
C GLN A 25 9.48 -9.43 -15.98
N LYS A 26 8.22 -9.72 -16.36
CA LYS A 26 7.08 -9.76 -15.42
C LYS A 26 7.35 -10.77 -14.30
N LYS A 27 6.87 -10.46 -13.09
CA LYS A 27 6.94 -11.38 -11.95
C LYS A 27 6.13 -12.64 -12.23
N ARG A 28 6.61 -13.78 -11.75
CA ARG A 28 5.87 -15.05 -11.78
C ARG A 28 5.23 -15.35 -10.43
N TYR A 29 4.24 -16.24 -10.39
CA TYR A 29 3.61 -16.65 -9.13
C TYR A 29 4.63 -17.23 -8.12
N LYS A 30 5.57 -18.07 -8.58
CA LYS A 30 6.69 -18.58 -7.77
C LYS A 30 7.50 -17.48 -7.07
N ASP A 31 7.68 -16.32 -7.71
CA ASP A 31 8.46 -15.22 -7.12
C ASP A 31 7.73 -14.63 -5.90
N ASN A 32 6.39 -14.65 -5.91
CA ASN A 32 5.55 -14.19 -4.80
C ASN A 32 5.65 -15.16 -3.61
N ILE A 33 5.58 -16.48 -3.89
CA ILE A 33 5.79 -17.51 -2.87
C ILE A 33 7.15 -17.33 -2.20
N LYS A 34 8.24 -17.17 -2.96
CA LYS A 34 9.57 -16.93 -2.41
C LYS A 34 9.63 -15.69 -1.51
N ALA A 35 8.96 -14.61 -1.92
CA ALA A 35 8.90 -13.38 -1.13
C ALA A 35 8.12 -13.58 0.18
N ASN A 36 7.02 -14.34 0.15
CA ASN A 36 6.23 -14.64 1.34
C ASN A 36 6.97 -15.57 2.31
N ILE A 37 7.64 -16.61 1.80
CA ILE A 37 8.46 -17.50 2.63
C ILE A 37 9.56 -16.72 3.35
N LYS A 38 10.24 -15.77 2.69
CA LYS A 38 11.22 -14.88 3.33
C LYS A 38 10.60 -14.03 4.45
N LYS A 39 9.40 -13.51 4.22
CA LYS A 39 8.67 -12.71 5.22
C LYS A 39 8.23 -13.53 6.44
N CYS A 40 7.99 -14.83 6.25
CA CYS A 40 7.74 -15.77 7.34
C CYS A 40 9.02 -16.22 8.07
N HIS A 41 10.18 -15.59 7.81
CA HIS A 41 11.49 -15.96 8.36
C HIS A 41 11.95 -17.39 8.05
N ILE A 42 11.52 -17.94 6.90
CA ILE A 42 11.95 -19.27 6.45
C ILE A 42 13.07 -19.10 5.42
N TYR A 43 14.19 -19.81 5.63
CA TYR A 43 15.34 -19.75 4.74
C TYR A 43 15.09 -20.48 3.41
N LEU A 44 15.29 -19.80 2.30
CA LEU A 44 15.05 -20.35 0.95
C LEU A 44 16.05 -21.44 0.52
N ASN A 45 17.14 -21.63 1.26
CA ASN A 45 18.16 -22.63 0.92
C ASN A 45 17.91 -23.98 1.63
N THR A 46 17.24 -23.95 2.79
CA THR A 46 17.05 -25.14 3.65
C THR A 46 15.58 -25.53 3.81
N TRP A 47 14.66 -24.80 3.17
CA TRP A 47 13.23 -25.09 3.30
C TRP A 47 12.84 -26.46 2.74
N GLU A 48 13.55 -26.97 1.72
CA GLU A 48 13.26 -28.29 1.13
C GLU A 48 13.53 -29.42 2.14
N ASP A 49 14.62 -29.32 2.90
CA ASP A 49 14.95 -30.29 3.96
C ASP A 49 13.84 -30.32 5.02
N THR A 50 13.42 -29.14 5.49
CA THR A 50 12.33 -29.02 6.47
C THR A 50 10.97 -29.43 5.91
N ALA A 51 10.76 -29.28 4.59
CA ALA A 51 9.53 -29.67 3.91
C ALA A 51 9.39 -31.19 3.77
N THR A 52 10.48 -31.94 3.91
CA THR A 52 10.48 -33.42 3.87
C THR A 52 9.58 -34.00 4.97
N ASN A 53 9.66 -33.44 6.19
CA ASN A 53 8.73 -33.79 7.25
C ASN A 53 7.55 -32.81 7.28
N ARG A 54 6.40 -33.31 6.85
CA ARG A 54 5.16 -32.55 6.71
C ARG A 54 4.68 -31.88 8.00
N GLU A 55 4.86 -32.53 9.15
CA GLU A 55 4.42 -31.97 10.43
C GLU A 55 5.32 -30.79 10.84
N THR A 56 6.64 -30.99 10.73
CA THR A 56 7.61 -29.92 11.02
C THR A 56 7.41 -28.72 10.09
N TRP A 57 7.17 -28.96 8.81
CA TRP A 57 6.89 -27.93 7.83
C TRP A 57 5.64 -27.12 8.19
N ARG A 58 4.54 -27.80 8.55
CA ARG A 58 3.30 -27.13 8.96
C ARG A 58 3.53 -26.24 10.18
N ASN A 59 4.23 -26.73 11.19
CA ASN A 59 4.51 -25.97 12.40
C ASN A 59 5.35 -24.72 12.11
N ILE A 60 6.41 -24.85 11.30
CA ILE A 60 7.27 -23.73 10.90
C ILE A 60 6.48 -22.70 10.10
N VAL A 61 5.69 -23.13 9.11
CA VAL A 61 4.88 -22.22 8.29
C VAL A 61 3.81 -21.51 9.11
N CYS A 62 3.10 -22.21 9.98
CA CYS A 62 2.09 -21.59 10.84
C CYS A 62 2.71 -20.55 11.79
N LYS A 63 3.85 -20.89 12.42
CA LYS A 63 4.57 -19.95 13.29
C LYS A 63 5.07 -18.74 12.51
N GLY A 64 5.68 -18.96 11.34
CA GLY A 64 6.18 -17.89 10.48
C GLY A 64 5.07 -16.97 9.96
N ALA A 65 3.91 -17.54 9.59
CA ALA A 65 2.74 -16.77 9.18
C ALA A 65 2.19 -15.90 10.32
N ALA A 66 2.10 -16.46 11.54
CA ALA A 66 1.66 -15.70 12.72
C ALA A 66 2.61 -14.54 13.03
N LEU A 67 3.92 -14.72 12.89
CA LEU A 67 4.91 -13.64 13.05
C LEU A 67 4.71 -12.55 11.98
N TYR A 68 4.61 -12.95 10.72
CA TYR A 68 4.39 -12.01 9.62
C TYR A 68 3.09 -11.20 9.79
N ASP A 69 2.01 -11.84 10.23
CA ASP A 69 0.74 -11.15 10.50
C ASP A 69 0.86 -10.15 11.67
N ASN A 70 1.64 -10.49 12.70
CA ASN A 70 1.93 -9.55 13.79
C ASN A 70 2.73 -8.35 13.28
N ASP A 71 3.77 -8.56 12.47
CA ASP A 71 4.56 -7.48 11.88
C ASP A 71 3.70 -6.55 11.02
N LEU A 72 2.78 -7.11 10.23
CA LEU A 72 1.82 -6.34 9.45
C LEU A 72 0.91 -5.49 10.35
N ARG A 73 0.42 -6.04 11.47
CA ARG A 73 -0.41 -5.32 12.43
C ARG A 73 0.37 -4.20 13.10
N CYS A 74 1.58 -4.47 13.59
CA CYS A 74 2.46 -3.48 14.20
C CYS A 74 2.77 -2.34 13.22
N ALA A 75 3.19 -2.66 11.99
CA ALA A 75 3.48 -1.65 10.97
C ALA A 75 2.23 -0.80 10.60
N ALA A 76 1.04 -1.40 10.62
CA ALA A 76 -0.20 -0.66 10.40
C ALA A 76 -0.54 0.27 11.57
N GLN A 77 -0.32 -0.17 12.81
CA GLN A 77 -0.48 0.64 14.01
C GLN A 77 0.51 1.80 14.04
N ASP A 78 1.77 1.57 13.71
CA ASP A 78 2.80 2.61 13.60
C ASP A 78 2.44 3.66 12.55
N LYS A 79 2.03 3.23 11.36
CA LYS A 79 1.54 4.13 10.32
C LYS A 79 0.34 4.96 10.79
N ARG A 80 -0.57 4.37 11.57
CA ARG A 80 -1.70 5.07 12.16
C ARG A 80 -1.26 6.09 13.21
N ARG A 81 -0.31 5.73 14.09
CA ARG A 81 0.26 6.62 15.11
C ARG A 81 0.92 7.84 14.47
N LEU A 82 1.80 7.62 13.49
CA LEU A 82 2.47 8.69 12.73
C LEU A 82 1.48 9.64 12.04
N ARG A 83 0.35 9.12 11.52
CA ARG A 83 -0.72 9.96 10.95
C ARG A 83 -1.40 10.82 12.01
N LYS A 84 -1.68 10.28 13.20
CA LYS A 84 -2.25 11.04 14.32
C LYS A 84 -1.30 12.13 14.81
N GLU A 85 -0.03 11.81 14.98
CA GLU A 85 1.02 12.78 15.36
C GLU A 85 1.16 13.89 14.31
N ARG A 86 1.16 13.54 13.02
CA ARG A 86 1.18 14.54 11.95
C ARG A 86 -0.09 15.42 11.94
N ALA A 87 -1.23 14.86 12.33
CA ALA A 87 -2.48 15.62 12.43
C ALA A 87 -2.51 16.54 13.66
N SER A 88 -1.94 16.12 14.80
CA SER A 88 -1.87 16.94 16.01
C SER A 88 -0.80 18.04 15.94
N THR A 89 0.32 17.78 15.26
CA THR A 89 1.42 18.74 15.05
C THR A 89 1.12 19.78 13.97
N LYS A 90 0.19 19.49 13.05
CA LYS A 90 -0.43 20.54 12.25
C LYS A 90 -1.26 21.40 13.21
N LYS A 91 -0.69 22.50 13.70
CA LYS A 91 -1.46 23.60 14.30
C LYS A 91 -2.70 23.79 13.43
N ALA A 92 -3.89 23.72 14.04
CA ALA A 92 -5.11 24.21 13.40
C ALA A 92 -4.77 25.56 12.75
N PRO A 93 -5.22 25.87 11.53
CA PRO A 93 -4.97 27.18 10.95
C PRO A 93 -5.46 28.21 11.97
N THR A 94 -4.51 28.88 12.64
CA THR A 94 -4.79 30.02 13.48
C THR A 94 -5.39 31.03 12.53
N THR A 95 -6.69 31.27 12.73
CA THR A 95 -7.63 31.91 11.82
C THR A 95 -8.03 31.05 10.61
N ARG A 96 -9.30 30.60 10.60
CA ARG A 96 -10.11 30.74 9.39
C ARG A 96 -10.06 32.22 9.05
N THR A 97 -9.04 32.66 8.34
CA THR A 97 -9.20 33.85 7.50
C THR A 97 -10.21 33.38 6.47
N THR A 98 -11.49 33.61 6.77
CA THR A 98 -12.48 33.76 5.72
C THR A 98 -11.91 34.85 4.85
N THR A 99 -11.19 34.47 3.80
CA THR A 99 -10.68 35.39 2.79
C THR A 99 -11.92 35.86 2.04
N THR A 100 -12.63 36.76 2.70
CA THR A 100 -13.77 37.48 2.18
C THR A 100 -13.21 38.28 1.02
N HIS A 101 -13.63 37.92 -0.19
CA HIS A 101 -13.26 38.62 -1.39
C HIS A 101 -14.40 39.56 -1.77
N PRO A 102 -14.38 40.83 -1.32
CA PRO A 102 -15.39 41.81 -1.69
C PRO A 102 -15.23 42.17 -3.17
N PHE A 103 -16.36 42.37 -3.84
CA PHE A 103 -16.39 42.78 -5.24
C PHE A 103 -16.69 44.29 -5.34
N PRO A 104 -15.97 45.08 -6.17
CA PRO A 104 -16.16 46.54 -6.23
C PRO A 104 -17.53 46.99 -6.78
N HIS A 105 -18.19 46.17 -7.60
CA HIS A 105 -19.42 46.53 -8.30
C HIS A 105 -20.68 45.83 -7.77
N CYS A 106 -20.58 45.02 -6.72
CA CYS A 106 -21.70 44.37 -6.06
C CYS A 106 -21.40 44.11 -4.58
N THR A 107 -22.42 44.19 -3.71
CA THR A 107 -22.31 43.92 -2.27
C THR A 107 -22.09 42.44 -1.94
N LYS A 108 -22.02 41.55 -2.94
CA LYS A 108 -21.82 40.11 -2.73
C LYS A 108 -20.38 39.79 -2.33
N ILE A 109 -20.25 39.13 -1.18
CA ILE A 109 -18.99 38.61 -0.67
C ILE A 109 -18.79 37.17 -1.16
N CYS A 110 -17.70 36.92 -1.87
CA CYS A 110 -17.34 35.58 -2.31
C CYS A 110 -16.46 34.89 -1.27
N GLY A 111 -16.80 33.66 -0.88
CA GLY A 111 -16.04 32.86 0.09
C GLY A 111 -14.76 32.22 -0.46
N SER A 112 -14.46 32.40 -1.76
CA SER A 112 -13.22 31.95 -2.39
C SER A 112 -12.89 32.79 -3.61
N ARG A 113 -11.59 32.83 -3.97
CA ARG A 113 -11.09 33.51 -5.19
C ARG A 113 -11.72 32.96 -6.48
N ILE A 114 -12.01 31.66 -6.52
CA ILE A 114 -12.67 31.00 -7.67
C ILE A 114 -14.11 31.49 -7.80
N GLY A 115 -14.83 31.60 -6.68
CA GLY A 115 -16.19 32.15 -6.66
C GLY A 115 -16.24 33.61 -7.14
N LEU A 116 -15.27 34.43 -6.72
CA LEU A 116 -15.13 35.80 -7.22
C LEU A 116 -14.95 35.84 -8.74
N PHE A 117 -14.07 34.99 -9.29
CA PHE A 117 -13.79 34.97 -10.72
C PHE A 117 -14.99 34.49 -11.55
N ALA A 118 -15.77 33.54 -11.05
CA ALA A 118 -17.02 33.14 -11.69
C ALA A 118 -18.06 34.27 -11.64
N HIS A 119 -18.18 34.96 -10.50
CA HIS A 119 -19.11 36.08 -10.34
C HIS A 119 -18.74 37.29 -11.22
N LEU A 120 -17.44 37.56 -11.39
CA LEU A 120 -16.91 38.55 -12.33
C LEU A 120 -17.39 38.32 -13.77
N LYS A 121 -17.61 37.06 -14.18
CA LYS A 121 -18.10 36.73 -15.52
C LYS A 121 -19.59 37.03 -15.71
N THR A 122 -20.38 37.05 -14.64
CA THR A 122 -21.82 37.38 -14.70
C THR A 122 -22.10 38.88 -14.74
N HIS A 123 -21.08 39.71 -14.49
CA HIS A 123 -21.16 41.18 -14.54
C HIS A 123 -20.44 41.78 -15.76
N LYS A 124 -20.03 40.94 -16.72
CA LYS A 124 -19.69 41.37 -18.08
C LYS A 124 -20.97 41.41 -18.92
#